data_AF-A0A3N5BV13-F1
#
_entry.id   AF-A0A3N5BV13-F1
#
_cell.length_a   1.000
_cell.length_b   1.000
_cell.length_c   1.000
_cell.angle_alpha   90.00
_cell.angle_beta   90.00
_cell.angle_gamma   90.00
#
_symmetry.space_group_name_H-M   'P 1'
#
loop_
_entity.id
_entity.type
_entity.pdbx_description
1 polymer ?
#
loop_
_entity_poly.entity_id
_entity_poly.type
_entity_poly.pdbx_seq_one_letter_code
_entity_poly.pdbx_strand_id
1 'polypeptide(L)' 'MSYHFYRKALEKSFGSRVRFIYQDFNAPGDFPESSELVEAIRAANLPLPVVILGREVLAAGRLPGVEELVREVKNRLPKE' A
#
# COMPACT_ATOMS: atom_id res chain seq x y z
N MET A 1 5.89 -15.13 2.06
CA MET A 1 5.73 -14.19 3.19
C MET A 1 4.34 -13.60 3.13
N SER A 2 3.46 -13.98 4.06
CA SER A 2 2.03 -13.70 3.92
C SER A 2 1.71 -12.23 4.23
N TYR A 3 0.89 -11.58 3.39
CA TYR A 3 0.36 -10.22 3.57
C TYR A 3 -0.26 -9.96 4.96
N HIS A 4 -0.61 -11.03 5.68
CA HIS A 4 -1.01 -11.02 7.09
C HIS A 4 -0.05 -10.29 8.03
N PHE A 5 1.27 -10.32 7.79
CA PHE A 5 2.23 -9.64 8.66
C PHE A 5 2.13 -8.11 8.53
N TYR A 6 2.00 -7.60 7.30
CA TYR A 6 1.79 -6.17 7.07
C TYR A 6 0.49 -5.69 7.68
N ARG A 7 -0.60 -6.43 7.46
CA ARG A 7 -1.92 -6.10 8.04
C ARG A 7 -1.84 -5.98 9.56
N LYS A 8 -1.31 -7.01 10.26
CA LYS A 8 -1.19 -6.99 11.72
C LYS A 8 -0.31 -5.85 12.23
N ALA A 9 0.81 -5.57 11.55
CA ALA A 9 1.71 -4.50 11.95
C ALA A 9 1.06 -3.12 11.80
N LEU A 10 0.39 -2.86 10.67
CA LEU A 10 -0.32 -1.60 10.44
C LEU A 10 -1.50 -1.43 11.42
N GLU A 11 -2.30 -2.47 11.65
CA GLU A 11 -3.38 -2.46 12.64
C GLU A 11 -2.84 -2.18 14.06
N LYS A 12 -1.71 -2.79 14.45
CA LYS A 12 -1.08 -2.55 15.75
C LYS A 12 -0.55 -1.11 15.90
N SER A 13 0.05 -0.56 14.84
CA SER A 13 0.69 0.76 14.89
C SER A 13 -0.27 1.93 14.70
N PHE A 14 -1.35 1.75 13.93
CA PHE A 14 -2.24 2.83 13.51
C PHE A 14 -3.72 2.58 13.79
N GLY A 15 -4.10 1.38 14.26
CA GLY A 15 -5.49 1.02 14.52
C GLY A 15 -6.35 1.16 13.27
N SER A 16 -7.50 1.82 13.41
CA SER A 16 -8.45 2.08 12.32
C SER A 16 -8.04 3.23 11.39
N ARG A 17 -6.95 3.98 11.70
CA ARG A 17 -6.50 5.11 10.87
C ARG A 17 -5.92 4.67 9.53
N VAL A 18 -5.46 3.43 9.42
CA VAL A 18 -4.89 2.86 8.21
C VAL A 18 -5.58 1.54 7.90
N ARG A 19 -6.13 1.43 6.69
CA ARG A 19 -6.72 0.18 6.18
C ARG A 19 -5.77 -0.45 5.17
N PHE A 20 -5.35 -1.69 5.43
CA PHE A 20 -4.57 -2.45 4.47
C PHE A 20 -5.50 -3.06 3.41
N ILE A 21 -5.18 -2.86 2.14
CA ILE A 21 -5.90 -3.41 0.98
C ILE A 21 -4.88 -4.14 0.11
N TYR A 22 -5.17 -5.39 -0.21
CA TYR A 22 -4.44 -6.13 -1.23
C TYR A 22 -5.24 -6.09 -2.53
N GLN A 23 -4.58 -5.73 -3.61
CA GLN A 23 -5.18 -5.63 -4.95
C GLN A 23 -4.32 -6.43 -5.93
N ASP A 24 -4.97 -7.35 -6.66
CA ASP A 24 -4.35 -7.99 -7.81
C ASP A 24 -4.29 -6.98 -8.97
N PHE A 25 -3.11 -6.81 -9.56
CA PHE A 25 -2.89 -5.87 -10.65
C PHE A 25 -3.58 -6.27 -11.97
N ASN A 26 -3.82 -7.57 -12.16
CA ASN A 26 -4.47 -8.12 -13.35
C ASN A 26 -5.98 -8.36 -13.15
N ALA A 27 -6.46 -8.33 -11.90
CA ALA A 27 -7.85 -8.50 -11.55
C ALA A 27 -8.29 -7.40 -10.58
N PRO A 28 -8.64 -6.19 -11.06
CA PRO A 28 -9.12 -5.11 -10.22
C PRO A 28 -10.34 -5.59 -9.42
N GLY A 29 -10.26 -5.53 -8.09
CA GLY A 29 -11.33 -5.93 -7.21
C GLY A 29 -12.30 -4.77 -6.97
N ASP A 30 -13.28 -4.97 -6.10
CA ASP A 30 -14.37 -4.01 -5.86
C ASP A 30 -13.96 -2.72 -5.10
N PHE A 31 -12.66 -2.49 -4.85
CA PHE A 31 -12.24 -1.25 -4.22
C PHE A 31 -12.38 -0.10 -5.24
N PRO A 32 -13.19 0.94 -4.98
CA PRO A 32 -13.58 1.93 -6.00
C PRO A 32 -12.40 2.64 -6.69
N GLU A 33 -11.29 2.84 -5.98
CA GLU A 33 -10.10 3.52 -6.51
C GLU A 33 -9.09 2.54 -7.14
N SER A 34 -9.36 1.22 -7.12
CA SER A 34 -8.41 0.21 -7.59
C SER A 34 -8.06 0.36 -9.07
N SER A 35 -9.07 0.66 -9.90
CA SER A 35 -8.91 0.77 -11.35
C SER A 35 -8.04 1.98 -11.71
N GLU A 36 -8.32 3.14 -11.12
CA GLU A 36 -7.53 4.37 -11.31
C GLU A 36 -6.06 4.18 -10.87
N LEU A 37 -5.83 3.51 -9.74
CA LEU A 37 -4.49 3.22 -9.26
C LEU A 37 -3.74 2.25 -10.18
N VAL A 38 -4.41 1.21 -10.69
CA VAL A 38 -3.81 0.26 -11.65
C VAL A 38 -3.44 0.96 -12.96
N GLU A 39 -4.32 1.83 -13.48
CA GLU A 39 -4.04 2.62 -14.66
C GLU A 39 -2.87 3.57 -14.45
N ALA A 40 -2.79 4.26 -13.30
CA ALA A 40 -1.66 5.12 -12.96
C ALA A 40 -0.34 4.35 -12.88
N ILE A 41 -0.34 3.16 -12.27
CA ILE A 41 0.83 2.27 -12.22
C ILE A 41 1.26 1.84 -13.63
N ARG A 42 0.31 1.47 -14.50
CA ARG A 42 0.58 1.11 -15.91
C ARG A 42 1.16 2.27 -16.69
N ALA A 43 0.54 3.45 -16.61
CA ALA A 43 0.97 4.65 -17.32
C ALA A 43 2.38 5.10 -16.90
N ALA A 44 2.71 4.97 -15.62
CA ALA A 44 4.03 5.27 -15.08
C ALA A 44 5.06 4.14 -15.29
N ASN A 45 4.66 3.01 -15.88
CA ASN A 45 5.48 1.82 -16.08
C ASN A 45 6.23 1.37 -14.81
N LEU A 46 5.55 1.43 -13.66
CA LEU A 46 6.17 1.09 -12.39
C LEU A 46 6.33 -0.43 -12.24
N PRO A 47 7.48 -0.91 -11.75
CA PRO A 47 7.67 -2.34 -11.53
C PRO A 47 6.79 -2.82 -10.36
N LEU A 48 6.23 -4.02 -10.51
CA LEU A 48 5.44 -4.67 -9.45
C LEU A 48 6.35 -5.45 -8.48
N PRO A 49 5.95 -5.62 -7.20
CA PRO A 49 4.74 -5.07 -6.57
C PRO A 49 4.88 -3.58 -6.22
N VAL A 50 3.74 -2.89 -6.14
CA VAL A 50 3.66 -1.46 -5.78
C VAL A 50 2.91 -1.30 -4.47
N VAL A 51 3.41 -0.42 -3.60
CA VAL A 51 2.77 -0.05 -2.33
C VAL A 51 2.39 1.42 -2.38
N ILE A 52 1.12 1.71 -2.14
CA ILE A 52 0.54 3.06 -2.19
C ILE A 52 -0.10 3.39 -0.84
N LEU A 53 0.10 4.62 -0.37
CA LEU A 53 -0.62 5.20 0.77
C LEU A 53 -1.46 6.38 0.27
N GLY A 54 -2.78 6.22 0.26
CA GLY A 54 -3.69 7.18 -0.38
C GLY A 54 -3.40 7.24 -1.89
N ARG A 55 -2.66 8.26 -2.34
CA ARG A 55 -2.25 8.46 -3.74
C ARG A 55 -0.73 8.53 -3.92
N GLU A 56 0.05 8.33 -2.86
CA GLU A 56 1.52 8.40 -2.92
C GLU A 56 2.13 7.01 -3.02
N VAL A 57 3.05 6.81 -3.97
CA VAL A 57 3.80 5.56 -4.12
C VAL A 57 4.92 5.51 -3.08
N LEU A 58 4.87 4.52 -2.19
CA LEU A 58 5.89 4.29 -1.16
C LEU A 58 7.02 3.39 -1.67
N ALA A 59 6.68 2.40 -2.49
CA ALA A 59 7.64 1.44 -3.04
C ALA A 59 7.11 0.87 -4.36
N ALA A 60 8.02 0.57 -5.29
CA ALA A 60 7.76 -0.14 -6.53
C ALA A 60 8.89 -1.15 -6.79
N GLY A 61 8.56 -2.29 -7.37
CA GLY A 61 9.50 -3.37 -7.73
C GLY A 61 9.97 -4.23 -6.56
N ARG A 62 9.64 -3.85 -5.33
CA ARG A 62 9.91 -4.63 -4.12
C ARG A 62 8.87 -4.34 -3.04
N LEU A 63 8.61 -5.34 -2.20
CA LEU A 63 7.89 -5.10 -0.95
C LEU A 63 8.88 -4.57 0.10
N PRO A 64 8.62 -3.40 0.71
CA PRO A 64 9.43 -2.89 1.81
C PRO A 64 9.32 -3.81 3.02
N GLY A 65 10.33 -3.85 3.89
CA GLY A 65 10.23 -4.60 5.15
C GLY A 65 9.06 -4.10 6.00
N VAL A 66 8.52 -4.93 6.90
CA VAL A 66 7.37 -4.54 7.75
C VAL A 66 7.68 -3.28 8.57
N GLU A 67 8.86 -3.21 9.18
CA GLU A 67 9.29 -2.03 9.95
C GLU A 67 9.50 -0.80 9.07
N GLU A 68 10.06 -0.99 7.88
CA GLU A 68 10.24 0.06 6.88
C GLU A 68 8.88 0.64 6.48
N LEU A 69 7.90 -0.21 6.14
CA LEU A 69 6.54 0.22 5.79
C LEU A 69 5.89 1.00 6.93
N VAL A 70 5.94 0.50 8.16
CA VAL A 70 5.36 1.18 9.33
C VAL A 70 6.01 2.55 9.52
N ARG A 71 7.33 2.67 9.36
CA ARG A 71 8.03 3.95 9.45
C ARG A 71 7.59 4.93 8.35
N GLU A 72 7.53 4.47 7.10
CA GLU A 72 7.13 5.31 5.95
C GLU A 72 5.69 5.81 6.09
N VAL A 73 4.78 4.96 6.57
CA VAL A 73 3.38 5.34 6.86
C VAL A 73 3.33 6.35 8.01
N LYS A 74 4.08 6.12 9.09
CA LYS A 74 4.12 7.05 10.24
C LYS A 74 4.63 8.44 9.86
N ASN A 75 5.59 8.52 8.93
CA ASN A 75 6.16 9.80 8.48
C ASN A 75 5.19 10.62 7.62
N ARG A 76 4.23 9.97 6.96
CA ARG A 76 3.27 10.59 6.03
C ARG A 76 1.89 10.80 6.60
N LEU A 77 1.51 10.01 7.62
CA LEU A 77 0.29 10.27 8.34
C LEU A 77 0.38 11.67 8.99
N PRO A 78 -0.61 12.55 8.78
CA PRO A 78 -0.63 13.83 9.44
C PRO A 78 -0.60 13.62 10.96
N LYS A 79 0.33 14.33 11.61
CA LYS A 79 0.33 14.48 13.05
C LYS A 79 -0.85 15.40 13.37
N GLU A 80 -1.89 14.84 13.97
CA GLU A 80 -2.93 15.64 14.64
C GLU A 80 -2.32 16.45 15.78
#